data_AF-A0A2R7P1N4-F1
#
_entry.id   AF-A0A2R7P1N4-F1
#
_cell.length_a   1.000
_cell.length_b   1.000
_cell.length_c   1.000
_cell.angle_alpha   90.00
_cell.angle_beta   90.00
_cell.angle_gamma   90.00
#
_symmetry.space_group_name_H-M   'P 1'
#
loop_
_entity.id
_entity.type
_entity.pdbx_description
1 polymer ?
#
loop_
_entity_poly.entity_id
_entity_poly.type
_entity_poly.pdbx_seq_one_letter_code
_entity_poly.pdbx_strand_id
1 'polypeptide(L)'
;MTGDVAGRDVVNNIHVVHARPESELQALFLKHTGIDCRREAREQFELLMLEHGFTGKELSRAWRFGSLVWSEPERRLKPSARKTDMAVGWSGTVLMTSVLIFALVDTMNRVPGPFLKPITLLVTCAVYLCVTRALLLTTLFPQATAMRVERILSGDNAC
;
A
#
# COMPACT_ATOMS: atom_id res chain seq x y z
N MET A 1 -2.05 -44.01 -52.60
CA MET A 1 -2.24 -42.56 -52.78
C MET A 1 -3.72 -42.30 -52.45
N THR A 2 -4.19 -42.39 -51.20
CA THR A 2 -3.87 -41.53 -50.03
C THR A 2 -3.89 -40.08 -50.46
N GLY A 3 -4.82 -39.22 -50.08
CA GLY A 3 -5.92 -39.26 -49.13
C GLY A 3 -6.29 -37.79 -48.93
N ASP A 4 -7.38 -37.36 -49.57
CA ASP A 4 -7.79 -35.96 -49.62
C ASP A 4 -8.49 -35.58 -48.30
N VAL A 5 -7.67 -35.22 -47.31
CA VAL A 5 -8.10 -34.86 -45.95
C VAL A 5 -7.45 -33.54 -45.56
N ALA A 6 -7.95 -32.45 -46.13
CA ALA A 6 -7.77 -31.09 -45.66
C ALA A 6 -9.13 -30.38 -45.77
N GLY A 7 -10.18 -30.77 -45.02
CA GLY A 7 -10.16 -30.90 -43.57
C GLY A 7 -10.14 -29.50 -42.94
N ARG A 8 -11.23 -28.73 -43.08
CA ARG A 8 -12.15 -28.41 -41.97
C ARG A 8 -11.60 -27.61 -40.78
N ASP A 9 -10.37 -27.12 -40.80
CA ASP A 9 -9.81 -26.41 -39.65
C ASP A 9 -10.01 -24.88 -39.66
N VAL A 10 -10.69 -24.32 -40.67
CA VAL A 10 -11.01 -22.88 -40.72
C VAL A 10 -12.28 -22.53 -39.92
N VAL A 11 -13.00 -23.52 -39.37
CA VAL A 11 -14.29 -23.31 -38.68
C VAL A 11 -14.12 -22.88 -37.21
N ASN A 12 -12.89 -22.87 -36.67
CA ASN A 12 -12.68 -22.64 -35.23
C ASN A 12 -11.81 -21.42 -34.91
N ASN A 13 -11.91 -20.31 -35.65
CA ASN A 13 -11.47 -19.02 -35.12
C ASN A 13 -12.60 -18.40 -34.30
N ILE A 14 -12.80 -19.02 -33.14
CA ILE A 14 -13.13 -18.44 -31.85
C ILE A 14 -13.54 -16.97 -32.00
N HIS A 15 -14.86 -16.73 -31.94
CA HIS A 15 -15.40 -15.50 -31.41
C HIS A 15 -14.84 -15.33 -30.00
N VAL A 16 -13.61 -14.81 -29.91
CA VAL A 16 -13.12 -14.16 -28.71
C VAL A 16 -13.97 -12.90 -28.67
N VAL A 17 -15.13 -13.01 -28.01
CA VAL A 17 -15.81 -11.89 -27.37
C VAL A 17 -14.69 -10.98 -26.93
N HIS A 18 -14.59 -9.76 -27.46
CA HIS A 18 -13.53 -8.80 -27.19
C HIS A 18 -13.55 -8.43 -25.69
N ALA A 19 -13.19 -9.38 -24.83
CA ALA A 19 -12.69 -9.15 -23.52
C ALA A 19 -11.43 -8.32 -23.76
N ARG A 20 -11.43 -7.09 -23.26
CA ARG A 20 -10.30 -6.18 -23.44
C ARG A 20 -9.00 -6.94 -23.21
N PRO A 21 -7.99 -6.76 -24.07
CA PRO A 21 -6.72 -7.44 -23.92
C PRO A 21 -6.18 -7.18 -22.50
N GLU A 22 -5.61 -8.21 -21.90
CA GLU A 22 -5.13 -8.16 -20.51
C GLU A 22 -4.15 -7.00 -20.28
N SER A 23 -3.36 -6.67 -21.30
CA SER A 23 -2.46 -5.52 -21.32
C SER A 23 -3.19 -4.17 -21.13
N GLU A 24 -4.37 -4.00 -21.73
CA GLU A 24 -5.19 -2.80 -21.53
C GLU A 24 -5.79 -2.76 -20.12
N LEU A 25 -6.24 -3.90 -19.59
CA LEU A 25 -6.76 -3.98 -18.23
C LEU A 25 -5.68 -3.67 -17.19
N GLN A 26 -4.47 -4.18 -17.39
CA GLN A 26 -3.34 -3.89 -16.53
C GLN A 26 -2.90 -2.42 -16.64
N ALA A 27 -2.91 -1.84 -17.84
CA ALA A 27 -2.64 -0.43 -18.04
C ALA A 27 -3.70 0.47 -17.37
N LEU A 28 -4.97 0.10 -17.43
CA LEU A 28 -6.06 0.81 -16.76
C LEU A 28 -5.96 0.69 -15.24
N PHE A 29 -5.66 -0.51 -14.74
CA PHE A 29 -5.44 -0.74 -13.31
C PHE A 29 -4.26 0.08 -12.81
N LEU A 30 -3.13 0.03 -13.50
CA LEU A 30 -1.95 0.84 -13.20
C LEU A 30 -2.26 2.33 -13.23
N LYS A 31 -3.04 2.81 -14.21
CA LYS A 31 -3.46 4.21 -14.28
C LYS A 31 -4.36 4.63 -13.10
N HIS A 32 -5.21 3.72 -12.62
CA HIS A 32 -6.20 4.01 -11.58
C HIS A 32 -5.63 3.86 -10.16
N THR A 33 -4.84 2.82 -9.91
CA THR A 33 -4.31 2.49 -8.58
C THR A 33 -2.84 2.87 -8.44
N GLY A 34 -2.07 2.91 -9.53
CA GLY A 34 -0.61 3.10 -9.49
C GLY A 34 0.15 1.84 -9.08
N ILE A 35 -0.49 0.68 -9.09
CA ILE A 35 0.08 -0.61 -8.69
C ILE A 35 0.51 -1.37 -9.95
N ASP A 36 1.81 -1.63 -10.07
CA ASP A 36 2.32 -2.59 -11.04
C ASP A 36 2.42 -3.97 -10.37
N CYS A 37 1.62 -4.92 -10.83
CA CYS A 37 1.51 -6.27 -10.26
C CYS A 37 1.11 -7.31 -11.32
N ARG A 38 1.30 -8.59 -11.01
CA ARG A 38 0.89 -9.72 -11.86
C ARG A 38 -0.64 -9.82 -11.93
N ARG A 39 -1.15 -10.51 -12.95
CA ARG A 39 -2.58 -10.73 -13.19
C ARG A 39 -3.34 -11.26 -11.96
N GLU A 40 -2.84 -12.31 -11.32
CA GLU A 40 -3.48 -12.95 -10.17
C GLU A 40 -3.58 -11.97 -8.97
N ALA A 41 -2.55 -11.15 -8.77
CA ALA A 41 -2.54 -10.10 -7.75
C ALA A 41 -3.55 -9.00 -8.06
N ARG A 42 -3.67 -8.59 -9.33
CA ARG A 42 -4.67 -7.61 -9.79
C ARG A 42 -6.09 -8.10 -9.51
N GLU A 43 -6.40 -9.35 -9.83
CA GLU A 43 -7.73 -9.93 -9.59
C GLU A 43 -8.09 -9.90 -8.09
N GLN A 44 -7.14 -10.22 -7.20
CA GLN A 44 -7.35 -10.09 -5.76
C GLN A 44 -7.51 -8.63 -5.29
N PHE A 45 -6.74 -7.70 -5.86
CA PHE A 45 -6.93 -6.28 -5.55
C PHE A 45 -8.28 -5.75 -6.03
N GLU A 46 -8.75 -6.16 -7.20
CA GLU A 46 -10.06 -5.80 -7.73
C GLU A 46 -11.19 -6.35 -6.85
N LEU A 47 -11.08 -7.60 -6.38
CA LEU A 47 -11.98 -8.20 -5.38
C LEU A 47 -12.00 -7.39 -4.07
N LEU A 48 -10.83 -7.06 -3.52
CA LEU A 48 -10.72 -6.26 -2.30
C LEU A 48 -11.38 -4.87 -2.48
N MET A 49 -11.25 -4.26 -3.65
CA MET A 49 -11.88 -2.97 -3.95
C MET A 49 -13.40 -3.08 -4.09
N LEU A 50 -13.90 -4.12 -4.77
CA LEU A 50 -15.32 -4.33 -5.05
C LEU A 50 -16.10 -4.81 -3.82
N GLU A 51 -15.60 -5.80 -3.10
CA GLU A 51 -16.35 -6.49 -2.03
C GLU A 51 -16.11 -5.88 -0.65
N HIS A 52 -14.92 -5.34 -0.39
CA HIS A 52 -14.53 -4.84 0.93
C HIS A 52 -14.33 -3.32 1.00
N GLY A 53 -14.62 -2.62 -0.10
CA GLY A 53 -14.62 -1.16 -0.18
C GLY A 53 -13.25 -0.52 0.02
N PHE A 54 -12.17 -1.25 -0.25
CA PHE A 54 -10.83 -0.66 -0.21
C PHE A 54 -10.66 0.36 -1.33
N THR A 55 -10.01 1.48 -1.02
CA THR A 55 -9.66 2.45 -2.07
C THR A 55 -8.35 2.04 -2.75
N GLY A 56 -8.26 2.27 -4.06
CA GLY A 56 -7.04 2.00 -4.83
C GLY A 56 -5.81 2.74 -4.27
N LYS A 57 -6.00 3.91 -3.63
CA LYS A 57 -4.95 4.69 -2.96
C LYS A 57 -4.43 4.05 -1.68
N GLU A 58 -5.28 3.37 -0.92
CA GLU A 58 -4.87 2.65 0.30
C GLU A 58 -4.07 1.40 -0.05
N LEU A 59 -4.58 0.62 -1.01
CA LEU A 59 -3.90 -0.58 -1.50
C LEU A 59 -2.58 -0.23 -2.17
N SER A 60 -2.53 0.85 -2.96
CA SER A 60 -1.29 1.24 -3.63
C SER A 60 -0.24 1.77 -2.66
N ARG A 61 -0.66 2.45 -1.60
CA ARG A 61 0.23 2.83 -0.50
C ARG A 61 0.78 1.58 0.19
N ALA A 62 -0.07 0.63 0.55
CA ALA A 62 0.35 -0.61 1.21
C ALA A 62 1.29 -1.45 0.32
N TRP A 63 1.04 -1.50 -0.99
CA TRP A 63 1.91 -2.16 -1.98
C TRP A 63 3.24 -1.43 -2.14
N ARG A 64 3.23 -0.12 -2.37
CA ARG A 64 4.43 0.69 -2.62
C ARG A 64 5.39 0.71 -1.43
N PHE A 65 4.86 0.70 -0.21
CA PHE A 65 5.66 0.62 1.02
C PHE A 65 5.98 -0.82 1.45
N GLY A 66 5.70 -1.82 0.59
CA GLY A 66 6.06 -3.22 0.84
C GLY A 66 5.29 -3.86 2.00
N SER A 67 4.23 -3.22 2.50
CA SER A 67 3.39 -3.81 3.56
C SER A 67 2.52 -4.94 3.04
N LEU A 68 2.22 -4.96 1.74
CA LEU A 68 1.60 -6.07 1.01
C LEU A 68 2.60 -6.64 0.01
N VAL A 69 2.79 -7.95 0.03
CA VAL A 69 3.67 -8.67 -0.89
C VAL A 69 2.91 -9.85 -1.47
N TRP A 70 3.12 -10.11 -2.76
CA TRP A 70 2.59 -11.30 -3.40
C TRP A 70 3.40 -12.53 -2.99
N SER A 71 2.74 -13.53 -2.39
CA SER A 71 3.36 -14.79 -2.01
C SER A 71 3.12 -15.83 -3.10
N GLU A 72 4.15 -16.09 -3.92
CA GLU A 72 4.14 -17.17 -4.92
C GLU A 72 3.73 -18.55 -4.37
N PRO A 73 4.26 -19.04 -3.22
CA PRO A 73 3.92 -20.39 -2.75
C PRO A 73 2.47 -20.52 -2.29
N GLU A 74 1.84 -19.42 -1.88
CA GLU A 74 0.45 -19.42 -1.37
C GLU A 74 -0.54 -18.83 -2.40
N ARG A 75 -0.05 -18.38 -3.58
CA ARG A 75 -0.80 -17.63 -4.61
C ARG A 75 -1.78 -16.59 -4.04
N ARG A 76 -1.33 -15.85 -3.02
CA ARG A 76 -2.16 -14.85 -2.35
C ARG A 76 -1.36 -13.63 -1.91
N LEU A 77 -2.06 -12.52 -1.79
CA LEU A 77 -1.58 -11.32 -1.11
C LEU A 77 -1.36 -11.64 0.36
N LYS A 78 -0.12 -11.48 0.81
CA LYS A 78 0.26 -11.63 2.22
C LYS A 78 0.70 -10.28 2.76
N PRO A 79 0.30 -9.89 3.97
CA PRO A 79 0.96 -8.79 4.64
C PRO A 79 2.42 -9.18 4.89
N SER A 80 3.35 -8.36 4.39
CA SER A 80 4.74 -8.42 4.82
C SER A 80 4.98 -7.57 6.07
N ALA A 81 3.92 -6.95 6.61
CA ALA A 81 3.96 -6.18 7.84
C ALA A 81 4.45 -7.07 9.00
N ARG A 82 5.76 -7.13 9.21
CA ARG A 82 6.32 -7.75 10.40
C ARG A 82 5.85 -6.91 11.58
N LYS A 83 5.38 -7.55 12.65
CA LYS A 83 5.02 -6.85 13.90
C LYS A 83 6.16 -5.94 14.41
N THR A 84 7.40 -6.27 14.03
CA THR A 84 8.60 -5.45 14.27
C THR A 84 8.52 -4.08 13.61
N ASP A 85 8.00 -3.97 12.41
CA ASP A 85 7.95 -2.70 11.66
C ASP A 85 6.91 -1.76 12.26
N MET A 86 5.83 -2.32 12.82
CA MET A 86 4.87 -1.56 13.61
C MET A 86 5.49 -1.05 14.91
N ALA A 87 6.27 -1.90 15.60
CA ALA A 87 7.01 -1.50 16.78
C ALA A 87 8.05 -0.40 16.48
N VAL A 88 8.71 -0.45 15.32
CA VAL A 88 9.63 0.59 14.84
C VAL A 88 8.90 1.91 14.54
N GLY A 89 7.71 1.85 13.94
CA GLY A 89 6.88 3.06 13.72
C GLY A 89 6.48 3.73 15.04
N TRP A 90 6.07 2.94 16.03
CA TRP A 90 5.73 3.45 17.37
C TRP A 90 6.96 3.98 18.12
N SER A 91 8.08 3.25 18.10
CA SER A 91 9.30 3.70 18.77
C SER A 91 9.86 4.98 18.15
N GLY A 92 9.80 5.11 16.81
CA GLY A 92 10.14 6.34 16.10
C GLY A 92 9.24 7.51 16.50
N THR A 93 7.94 7.27 16.67
CA THR A 93 6.99 8.30 17.11
C THR A 93 7.29 8.76 18.55
N VAL A 94 7.57 7.83 19.46
CA VAL A 94 7.94 8.13 20.86
C VAL A 94 9.25 8.92 20.91
N LEU A 95 10.26 8.49 20.15
CA LEU A 95 11.55 9.17 20.09
C LEU A 95 11.44 10.60 19.54
N MET A 96 10.67 10.80 18.46
CA MET A 96 10.46 12.15 17.92
C MET A 96 9.70 13.06 18.90
N THR A 97 8.75 12.49 19.63
CA THR A 97 7.99 13.23 20.64
C THR A 97 8.87 13.60 21.84
N SER A 98 9.77 12.72 22.28
CA SER A 98 10.72 13.05 23.36
C SER A 98 11.71 14.12 22.92
N VAL A 99 12.25 14.05 21.70
CA VAL A 99 13.13 15.09 21.13
C VAL A 99 12.42 16.45 21.08
N LEU A 100 11.14 16.49 20.70
CA LEU A 100 10.36 17.72 20.73
C LEU A 100 10.27 18.29 22.15
N ILE A 101 9.94 17.46 23.14
CA ILE A 101 9.83 17.90 24.55
C ILE A 101 11.17 18.47 25.02
N PHE A 102 12.29 17.80 24.75
CA PHE A 102 13.62 18.31 25.11
C PHE A 102 13.96 19.62 24.41
N ALA A 103 13.66 19.74 23.11
CA ALA A 103 13.89 20.97 22.35
C ALA A 103 13.04 22.13 22.88
N LEU A 104 11.79 21.87 23.29
CA LEU A 104 10.91 22.86 23.92
C LEU A 104 11.48 23.34 25.27
N VAL A 105 11.92 22.40 26.12
CA VAL A 105 12.50 22.73 27.42
C VAL A 105 13.80 23.54 27.26
N ASP A 106 14.68 23.14 26.34
CA ASP A 106 15.93 23.84 26.10
C ASP A 106 15.71 25.25 25.54
N THR A 107 14.79 25.41 24.58
CA THR A 107 14.44 26.72 24.03
C THR A 107 13.81 27.66 25.05
N MET A 108 13.01 27.14 26.01
CA MET A 108 12.50 27.96 27.10
C MET A 108 13.60 28.46 28.04
N ASN A 109 14.60 27.61 28.32
CA ASN A 109 15.66 27.86 29.30
C ASN A 109 16.83 28.71 28.75
N ARG A 110 17.18 28.56 27.46
CA ARG A 110 18.41 29.13 26.89
C ARG A 110 18.25 30.36 26.00
N VAL A 111 17.05 30.68 25.51
CA VAL A 111 16.87 31.78 24.55
C VAL A 111 16.40 33.06 25.26
N PRO A 112 17.27 34.04 25.57
CA PRO A 112 16.85 35.34 26.08
C PRO A 112 16.40 36.22 24.90
N GLY A 113 15.10 36.25 24.62
CA GLY A 113 14.56 37.16 23.61
C GLY A 113 13.07 36.94 23.34
N PRO A 114 12.21 37.98 23.44
CA PRO A 114 10.76 37.84 23.28
C PRO A 114 10.33 37.46 21.85
N PHE A 115 11.14 37.79 20.84
CA PHE A 115 10.80 37.55 19.43
C PHE A 115 11.40 36.25 18.84
N LEU A 116 12.53 35.76 19.36
CA LEU A 116 13.12 34.50 18.88
C LEU A 116 12.36 33.26 19.37
N LYS A 117 11.84 33.28 20.60
CA LYS A 117 11.08 32.17 21.20
C LYS A 117 9.86 31.72 20.36
N PRO A 118 8.95 32.61 19.92
CA PRO A 118 7.78 32.17 19.14
C PRO A 118 8.16 31.62 17.77
N ILE A 119 9.20 32.16 17.13
CA ILE A 119 9.67 31.69 15.82
C ILE A 119 10.23 30.28 15.94
N THR A 120 11.11 30.04 16.92
CA THR A 120 11.67 28.69 17.11
C THR A 120 10.57 27.69 17.45
N LEU A 121 9.63 28.03 18.33
CA LEU A 121 8.47 27.18 18.64
C LEU A 121 7.65 26.81 17.40
N LEU A 122 7.32 27.79 16.55
CA LEU A 122 6.56 27.56 15.32
C LEU A 122 7.30 26.62 14.36
N VAL A 123 8.61 26.83 14.18
CA VAL A 123 9.43 25.96 13.32
C VAL A 123 9.47 24.54 13.89
N THR A 124 9.72 24.36 15.18
CA THR A 124 9.77 23.02 15.79
C THR A 124 8.41 22.30 15.70
N CYS A 125 7.30 23.02 15.90
CA CYS A 125 5.96 22.50 15.72
C CYS A 125 5.68 22.07 14.27
N ALA A 126 6.04 22.91 13.30
CA ALA A 126 5.84 22.60 11.88
C ALA A 126 6.64 21.35 11.46
N VAL A 127 7.92 21.28 11.87
CA VAL A 127 8.76 20.11 11.63
C VAL A 127 8.18 18.86 12.27
N TYR A 128 7.73 18.94 13.53
CA TYR A 128 7.11 17.81 14.22
C TYR A 128 5.85 17.31 13.52
N LEU A 129 4.95 18.20 13.10
CA LEU A 129 3.74 17.83 12.39
C LEU A 129 4.06 17.17 11.04
N CYS A 130 5.03 17.70 10.30
CA CYS A 130 5.47 17.13 9.04
C CYS A 130 6.08 15.73 9.22
N VAL A 131 6.99 15.56 10.18
CA VAL A 131 7.65 14.28 10.44
C VAL A 131 6.66 13.25 10.98
N THR A 132 5.81 13.64 11.93
CA THR A 132 4.77 12.75 12.48
C THR A 132 3.80 12.31 11.40
N ARG A 133 3.35 13.23 10.53
CA ARG A 133 2.51 12.85 9.38
C ARG A 133 3.24 11.92 8.42
N ALA A 134 4.50 12.19 8.12
CA ALA A 134 5.30 11.31 7.26
C ALA A 134 5.38 9.91 7.86
N LEU A 135 5.74 9.77 9.15
CA LEU A 135 5.80 8.50 9.88
C LEU A 135 4.46 7.76 9.83
N LEU A 136 3.35 8.43 10.14
CA LEU A 136 2.02 7.83 10.09
C LEU A 136 1.71 7.30 8.69
N LEU A 137 1.98 8.10 7.64
CA LEU A 137 1.69 7.78 6.24
C LEU A 137 2.57 6.68 5.68
N THR A 138 3.82 6.55 6.12
CA THR A 138 4.78 5.58 5.60
C THR A 138 4.78 4.26 6.36
N THR A 139 4.44 4.28 7.66
CA THR A 139 4.53 3.08 8.51
C THR A 139 3.16 2.58 8.95
N LEU A 140 2.39 3.40 9.66
CA LEU A 140 1.18 2.94 10.36
C LEU A 140 -0.01 2.71 9.42
N PHE A 141 -0.31 3.66 8.53
CA PHE A 141 -1.40 3.50 7.57
C PHE A 141 -1.24 2.29 6.64
N PRO A 142 -0.09 2.10 5.94
CA PRO A 142 0.05 0.95 5.04
C PRO A 142 0.03 -0.39 5.78
N GLN A 143 0.52 -0.45 7.02
CA GLN A 143 0.43 -1.65 7.86
C GLN A 143 -0.99 -1.92 8.35
N ALA A 144 -1.74 -0.89 8.74
CA ALA A 144 -3.14 -1.04 9.12
C ALA A 144 -3.98 -1.58 7.94
N THR A 145 -3.74 -1.06 6.73
CA THR A 145 -4.36 -1.59 5.51
C THR A 145 -3.95 -3.04 5.26
N ALA A 146 -2.66 -3.37 5.38
CA ALA A 146 -2.16 -4.74 5.17
C ALA A 146 -2.76 -5.75 6.17
N MET A 147 -2.85 -5.39 7.45
CA MET A 147 -3.50 -6.22 8.48
C MET A 147 -5.01 -6.39 8.23
N ARG A 148 -5.68 -5.35 7.71
CA ARG A 148 -7.11 -5.44 7.37
C ARG A 148 -7.34 -6.39 6.20
N VAL A 149 -6.47 -6.32 5.18
CA VAL A 149 -6.46 -7.26 4.05
C VAL A 149 -6.20 -8.68 4.53
N GLU A 150 -5.25 -8.89 5.45
CA GLU A 150 -4.97 -10.21 6.03
C GLU A 150 -6.17 -10.82 6.74
N ARG A 151 -6.88 -10.04 7.57
CA ARG A 151 -8.06 -10.54 8.29
C ARG A 151 -9.16 -11.01 7.35
N ILE A 152 -9.36 -10.28 6.26
CA ILE A 152 -10.36 -10.62 5.25
C ILE A 152 -9.95 -11.90 4.52
N LEU A 153 -8.74 -11.95 3.99
CA LEU A 153 -8.24 -13.12 3.25
C LEU A 153 -8.08 -14.37 4.14
N SER A 154 -7.86 -14.21 5.44
CA SER A 154 -7.81 -15.33 6.39
C SER A 154 -9.21 -15.77 6.83
N GLY A 155 -10.19 -14.85 6.83
CA GLY A 155 -11.58 -15.13 7.17
C GLY A 155 -12.31 -15.92 6.08
N ASP A 156 -12.06 -15.61 4.80
CA ASP A 156 -12.64 -16.37 3.67
C ASP A 156 -12.14 -17.81 3.58
N ASN A 157 -10.96 -18.11 4.11
CA ASN A 157 -10.42 -19.47 4.16
C ASN A 157 -10.97 -20.30 5.34
N ALA A 158 -11.89 -19.75 6.14
CA ALA A 158 -12.48 -20.41 7.31
C ALA A 158 -13.95 -20.88 7.09
N CYS A 159 -14.45 -20.83 5.85
CA CYS A 159 -15.75 -21.39 5.46
C CYS A 159 -15.60 -22.51 4.44
#